data_AF-A0A954G453-F1
#
_entry.id   AF-A0A954G453-F1
#
_cell.length_a   1.000
_cell.length_b   1.000
_cell.length_c   1.000
_cell.angle_alpha   90.00
_cell.angle_beta   90.00
_cell.angle_gamma   90.00
#
_symmetry.space_group_name_H-M   'P 1'
#
loop_
_entity.id
_entity.type
_entity.pdbx_description
1 polymer ?
#
loop_
_entity_poly.entity_id
_entity_poly.type
_entity_poly.pdbx_seq_one_letter_code
_entity_poly.pdbx_strand_id
1 'polypeptide(L)'
;MFRFKSIPFALICAGSFFVISAGEEVSARSYAQPPARCMWQPVVTYQYQTRSYFHYVTRYDHHGHPYRVRQVCYKTVKVPVTKWVKVCY
;
A
#
# COMPACT_ATOMS: atom_id res chain seq x y z
N MET A 1 -1.66 -23.82 -2.80
CA MET A 1 -2.50 -25.02 -2.57
C MET A 1 -1.75 -25.89 -1.57
N PHE A 2 -2.04 -25.76 -0.26
CA PHE A 2 -1.30 -26.47 0.79
C PHE A 2 -2.27 -27.22 1.71
N ARG A 3 -1.81 -28.41 2.10
CA ARG A 3 -2.55 -29.60 2.53
C ARG A 3 -3.22 -29.47 3.90
N PHE A 4 -4.45 -29.98 3.97
CA PHE A 4 -5.06 -30.47 5.22
C PHE A 4 -4.24 -31.64 5.77
N LYS A 5 -3.98 -31.62 7.08
CA LYS A 5 -3.57 -32.82 7.83
C LYS A 5 -4.35 -32.87 9.14
N SER A 6 -5.40 -33.68 9.13
CA SER A 6 -6.22 -34.07 10.27
C SER A 6 -5.40 -34.85 11.29
N ILE A 7 -5.52 -34.50 12.58
CA ILE A 7 -4.99 -35.28 13.70
C ILE A 7 -6.19 -35.82 14.48
N PRO A 8 -6.26 -37.15 14.72
CA PRO A 8 -7.47 -37.80 15.20
C PRO A 8 -7.69 -37.63 16.70
N PHE A 9 -8.98 -37.50 17.04
CA PHE A 9 -9.58 -37.70 18.34
C PHE A 9 -9.05 -38.95 19.05
N ALA A 10 -8.60 -38.81 20.30
CA ALA A 10 -8.49 -39.91 21.24
C ALA A 10 -9.04 -39.45 22.60
N LEU A 11 -10.21 -39.99 22.91
CA LEU A 11 -10.92 -39.97 24.17
C LEU A 11 -10.09 -40.67 25.26
N ILE A 12 -9.88 -40.02 26.41
CA ILE A 12 -9.71 -40.71 27.70
C ILE A 12 -10.55 -39.96 28.73
N CYS A 13 -11.66 -40.59 29.11
CA CYS A 13 -12.48 -40.21 30.25
C CYS A 13 -11.92 -40.79 31.55
N ALA A 14 -12.32 -40.14 32.65
CA ALA A 14 -12.36 -40.60 34.04
C ALA A 14 -11.12 -40.35 34.91
N GLY A 15 -11.34 -39.49 35.91
CA GLY A 15 -10.87 -39.79 37.26
C GLY A 15 -9.89 -38.80 37.89
N SER A 16 -10.34 -37.60 38.26
CA SER A 16 -10.07 -37.05 39.59
C SER A 16 -10.78 -35.70 39.77
N PHE A 17 -11.67 -35.67 40.77
CA PHE A 17 -12.15 -34.46 41.41
C PHE A 17 -10.95 -33.61 41.86
N PHE A 18 -10.76 -32.45 41.25
CA PHE A 18 -10.00 -31.36 41.86
C PHE A 18 -10.94 -30.17 42.02
N VAL A 19 -10.98 -29.70 43.27
CA VAL A 19 -11.80 -28.58 43.76
C VAL A 19 -11.60 -27.38 42.84
N ILE A 20 -12.67 -26.93 42.20
CA ILE A 20 -12.71 -25.65 41.51
C ILE A 20 -12.68 -24.59 42.60
N SER A 21 -11.49 -24.09 42.97
CA SER A 21 -11.44 -22.76 43.56
C SER A 21 -11.70 -21.78 42.42
N ALA A 22 -12.85 -21.12 42.45
CA ALA A 22 -13.05 -19.89 41.69
C ALA A 22 -12.08 -18.85 42.25
N GLY A 23 -10.83 -18.87 41.79
CA GLY A 23 -9.96 -17.72 41.90
C GLY A 23 -10.56 -16.65 41.02
N GLU A 24 -10.97 -15.53 41.59
CA GLU A 24 -11.25 -14.35 40.80
C GLU A 24 -10.01 -14.07 39.95
N GLU A 25 -10.16 -14.21 38.64
CA GLU A 25 -9.24 -13.60 37.71
C GLU A 25 -9.43 -12.10 37.92
N VAL A 26 -8.61 -11.50 38.80
CA VAL A 26 -8.38 -10.07 38.76
C VAL A 26 -7.77 -9.86 37.38
N SER A 27 -8.65 -9.56 36.41
CA SER A 27 -8.26 -9.00 35.13
C SER A 27 -7.37 -7.83 35.51
N ALA A 28 -6.05 -8.02 35.35
CA ALA A 28 -5.12 -6.91 35.35
C ALA A 28 -5.76 -5.96 34.36
N ARG A 29 -6.30 -4.83 34.85
CA ARG A 29 -6.87 -3.79 33.99
C ARG A 29 -5.80 -3.57 32.95
N SER A 30 -6.03 -4.13 31.76
CA SER A 30 -5.16 -3.89 30.63
C SER A 30 -5.19 -2.38 30.56
N TYR A 31 -4.05 -1.74 30.83
CA TYR A 31 -3.93 -0.31 30.63
C TYR A 31 -4.31 -0.12 29.17
N ALA A 32 -5.58 0.21 28.94
CA ALA A 32 -6.16 0.22 27.62
C ALA A 32 -5.33 1.27 26.89
N GLN A 33 -4.45 0.81 26.00
CA GLN A 33 -3.74 1.71 25.12
C GLN A 33 -4.85 2.56 24.48
N PRO A 34 -4.76 3.90 24.56
CA PRO A 34 -5.80 4.74 24.02
C PRO A 34 -6.08 4.29 22.59
N PRO A 35 -7.35 4.18 22.17
CA PRO A 35 -7.66 3.68 20.84
C PRO A 35 -6.90 4.51 19.81
N ALA A 36 -6.05 3.85 19.03
CA ALA A 36 -5.20 4.50 18.05
C ALA A 36 -6.07 5.41 17.16
N ARG A 37 -5.78 6.71 17.18
CA ARG A 37 -6.59 7.69 16.45
C ARG A 37 -6.11 7.71 15.02
N CYS A 38 -6.83 7.03 14.15
CA CYS A 38 -6.51 7.01 12.72
C CYS A 38 -7.26 8.11 11.98
N MET A 39 -6.54 8.90 11.18
CA MET A 39 -7.11 9.92 10.31
C MET A 39 -6.51 9.82 8.90
N TRP A 40 -7.30 10.21 7.89
CA TRP A 40 -6.81 10.34 6.53
C TRP A 40 -6.13 11.69 6.37
N GLN A 41 -4.88 11.68 5.92
CA GLN A 41 -4.11 12.89 5.65
C GLN A 41 -3.69 12.94 4.17
N PRO A 42 -3.77 14.11 3.52
CA PRO A 42 -3.26 14.28 2.17
C PRO A 42 -1.73 14.40 2.21
N VAL A 43 -1.05 13.53 1.46
CA VAL A 43 0.40 13.56 1.29
C VAL A 43 0.71 13.84 -0.18
N VAL A 44 1.54 14.87 -0.42
CA VAL A 44 2.04 15.18 -1.76
C VAL A 44 3.19 14.22 -2.07
N THR A 45 2.97 13.35 -3.04
CA THR A 45 3.99 12.43 -3.55
C THR A 45 4.35 12.82 -4.97
N TYR A 46 5.55 12.50 -5.42
CA TYR A 46 5.95 12.78 -6.79
C TYR A 46 5.98 11.50 -7.62
N GLN A 47 5.35 11.53 -8.79
CA GLN A 47 5.32 10.41 -9.72
C GLN A 47 5.99 10.79 -11.03
N TYR A 48 6.76 9.87 -11.60
CA TYR A 48 7.29 10.02 -12.94
C TYR A 48 6.21 9.69 -13.96
N GLN A 49 5.97 10.61 -14.89
CA GLN A 49 5.01 10.45 -15.97
C GLN A 49 5.68 10.79 -17.30
N THR A 50 5.46 9.95 -18.30
CA THR A 50 5.86 10.24 -19.67
C THR A 50 4.86 11.18 -20.30
N ARG A 51 5.34 12.34 -20.79
CA ARG A 51 4.51 13.35 -21.46
C ARG A 51 5.04 13.59 -22.87
N SER A 52 4.13 13.66 -23.83
CA SER A 52 4.43 14.04 -25.21
C SER A 52 4.59 15.56 -25.31
N TYR A 53 5.50 16.01 -26.17
CA TYR A 53 5.62 17.40 -26.58
C TYR A 53 5.97 17.48 -28.06
N PHE A 54 5.69 18.63 -28.66
CA PHE A 54 6.03 18.90 -30.06
C PHE A 54 7.34 19.66 -30.15
N HIS A 55 8.25 19.16 -30.97
CA HIS A 55 9.49 19.83 -31.32
C HIS A 55 9.46 20.16 -32.82
N TYR A 56 9.83 21.38 -33.19
CA TYR A 56 9.88 21.81 -34.59
C TYR A 56 11.32 21.86 -35.05
N VAL A 57 11.64 21.07 -36.08
CA VAL A 57 12.98 21.03 -36.66
C VAL A 57 12.93 21.60 -38.07
N THR A 58 13.89 22.47 -38.36
CA THR A 58 14.12 22.93 -39.74
C THR A 58 14.89 21.86 -40.49
N ARG A 59 14.33 21.39 -41.61
CA ARG A 59 15.00 20.50 -42.57
C ARG A 59 15.12 21.21 -43.90
N TYR A 60 15.99 20.69 -44.76
CA TYR A 60 16.23 21.22 -46.09
C TYR A 60 15.77 20.21 -47.14
N ASP A 61 15.13 20.70 -48.21
CA ASP A 61 14.77 19.85 -49.35
C ASP A 61 16.02 19.59 -50.22
N HIS A 62 15.84 18.86 -51.31
CA HIS A 62 16.93 18.56 -52.25
C HIS A 62 17.49 19.81 -52.97
N HIS A 63 16.75 20.92 -52.99
CA HIS A 63 17.17 22.20 -53.53
C HIS A 63 17.75 23.14 -52.45
N GLY A 64 17.80 22.73 -51.18
CA GLY A 64 18.28 23.56 -50.08
C GLY A 64 17.25 24.56 -49.53
N HIS A 65 15.96 24.41 -49.83
CA HIS A 65 14.92 25.24 -49.20
C HIS A 65 14.55 24.74 -47.81
N PRO A 66 14.51 25.62 -46.79
CA PRO A 66 14.15 25.23 -45.44
C PRO A 66 12.64 24.97 -45.32
N TYR A 67 12.25 23.90 -44.63
CA TYR A 67 10.89 23.61 -44.23
C TYR A 67 10.83 23.12 -42.78
N ARG A 68 9.71 23.37 -42.10
CA ARG A 68 9.51 22.97 -40.70
C ARG A 68 8.81 21.62 -40.60
N VAL A 69 9.39 20.71 -39.84
CA VAL A 69 8.79 19.41 -39.53
C VAL A 69 8.39 19.38 -38.06
N ARG A 70 7.13 19.02 -37.79
CA ARG A 70 6.65 18.75 -36.44
C ARG A 70 7.02 17.33 -36.03
N GLN A 71 7.87 17.20 -35.01
CA GLN A 71 8.24 15.93 -34.41
C GLN A 71 7.54 15.76 -33.06
N VAL A 72 7.01 14.56 -32.81
CA VAL A 72 6.46 14.19 -31.51
C VAL A 72 7.59 13.56 -30.70
N CYS A 73 7.91 14.16 -29.56
CA CYS A 73 8.93 13.70 -28.65
C CYS A 73 8.31 13.37 -27.29
N TYR A 74 8.99 12.55 -26.51
CA TYR A 74 8.56 12.15 -25.17
C TYR A 74 9.59 12.58 -24.14
N LYS A 75 9.12 13.04 -22.98
CA LYS A 75 9.97 13.32 -21.82
C LYS A 75 9.35 12.77 -20.56
N THR A 76 10.18 12.25 -19.68
CA THR A 76 9.78 11.84 -18.33
C THR A 76 9.80 13.05 -17.42
N VAL A 77 8.64 13.41 -16.86
CA VAL A 77 8.51 14.54 -15.93
C VAL A 77 8.05 14.05 -14.57
N LYS A 78 8.53 14.71 -13.52
CA LYS A 78 8.14 14.43 -12.14
C LYS A 78 6.94 15.32 -11.78
N VAL A 79 5.78 14.71 -11.58
CA VAL A 79 4.50 15.41 -11.35
C VAL A 79 4.06 15.21 -9.90
N PRO A 80 3.66 16.27 -9.17
CA PRO A 80 3.09 16.14 -7.84
C PRO A 80 1.68 15.52 -7.92
N VAL A 81 1.44 14.51 -7.09
CA VAL A 81 0.17 13.80 -6.96
C VAL A 81 -0.19 13.72 -5.49
N THR A 82 -1.38 14.20 -5.15
CA THR A 82 -1.94 14.11 -3.80
C THR A 82 -2.48 12.70 -3.59
N LYS A 83 -1.98 12.02 -2.56
CA LYS A 83 -2.49 10.72 -2.11
C LYS A 83 -3.01 10.85 -0.69
N TRP A 84 -4.16 10.24 -0.42
CA TRP A 84 -4.68 10.14 0.94
C TRP A 84 -4.07 8.91 1.61
N VAL A 85 -3.42 9.11 2.75
CA VAL A 85 -2.80 8.05 3.54
C VAL A 85 -3.45 8.02 4.91
N LYS A 86 -3.73 6.80 5.42
CA LYS A 86 -4.24 6.61 6.77
C LYS A 86 -3.07 6.67 7.74
N VAL A 87 -3.05 7.68 8.60
CA VAL A 87 -2.04 7.88 9.65
C VAL A 87 -2.71 7.59 10.99
N CYS A 88 -2.12 6.72 11.80
CA CYS A 88 -2.60 6.38 13.14
C CYS A 88 -1.58 6.86 14.18
N TYR A 89 -2.08 7.49 15.24
CA TYR A 89 -1.32 8.00 16.39
C TYR A 89 -1.68 7.23 17.66
#